data_AF-A1BQK0-F1
#
_entry.id   AF-A1BQK0-F1
#
_cell.length_a   1.000
_cell.length_b   1.000
_cell.length_c   1.000
_cell.angle_alpha   90.00
_cell.angle_beta   90.00
_cell.angle_gamma   90.00
#
_symmetry.space_group_name_H-M   'P 1'
#
loop_
_entity.id
_entity.type
_entity.pdbx_description
1 polymer ?
#
loop_
_entity_poly.entity_id
_entity_poly.type
_entity_poly.pdbx_seq_one_letter_code
_entity_poly.pdbx_strand_id
1 'polypeptide(L)' 'FALTHLDGRQLLIKTNPGEVVKPDSFKAINDEGMPVYQRPFMKGKLYIHFSVDFPDSLSPEQIKAL' A
#
# COMPACT_ATOMS: atom_id res chain seq x y z
N PHE A 1 5.17 5.85 -0.03
CA PHE A 1 6.48 5.16 0.04
C PHE A 1 6.86 4.69 -1.35
N ALA A 2 8.14 4.33 -1.59
CA ALA A 2 8.57 3.74 -2.86
C ALA A 2 8.63 2.22 -2.77
N LEU A 3 8.17 1.53 -3.81
CA LEU A 3 8.17 0.07 -3.93
C LEU A 3 8.87 -0.33 -5.22
N THR A 4 9.81 -1.28 -5.14
CA THR A 4 10.45 -1.85 -6.32
C THR A 4 9.55 -2.93 -6.92
N HIS A 5 9.16 -2.75 -8.18
CA HIS A 5 8.32 -3.69 -8.93
C HIS A 5 9.17 -4.82 -9.54
N LEU A 6 8.51 -5.90 -9.98
CA LEU A 6 9.19 -7.10 -10.49
C LEU A 6 10.02 -6.86 -11.77
N ASP A 7 9.70 -5.81 -12.53
CA ASP A 7 10.46 -5.37 -13.71
C ASP A 7 11.58 -4.37 -13.41
N GLY A 8 11.86 -4.12 -12.12
CA GLY A 8 12.92 -3.22 -11.64
C GLY A 8 12.54 -1.75 -11.57
N ARG A 9 11.33 -1.36 -12.00
CA ARG A 9 10.85 0.03 -11.84
C ARG A 9 10.56 0.37 -10.38
N GLN A 10 10.74 1.64 -10.02
CA GLN A 10 10.28 2.16 -8.73
C GLN A 10 8.87 2.74 -8.86
N LEU A 11 7.93 2.21 -8.08
CA LEU A 11 6.56 2.71 -7.99
C LEU A 11 6.43 3.59 -6.76
N LEU A 12 6.03 4.85 -6.97
CA LEU A 12 5.77 5.78 -5.88
C LEU A 12 4.32 5.63 -5.41
N ILE A 13 4.13 4.93 -4.29
CA ILE A 13 2.82 4.70 -3.70
C ILE A 13 2.43 5.93 -2.89
N LYS A 14 1.34 6.59 -3.32
CA LYS A 14 0.74 7.75 -2.66
C LYS A 14 -0.68 7.43 -2.20
N THR A 15 -1.04 8.00 -1.06
CA THR A 15 -2.44 8.15 -0.62
C THR A 15 -2.89 9.57 -0.92
N ASN A 16 -4.16 9.74 -1.20
CA ASN A 16 -4.74 11.06 -1.36
C ASN A 16 -4.76 11.77 0.00
N PRO A 17 -4.61 13.11 0.04
CA PRO A 17 -4.81 13.85 1.27
C PRO A 17 -6.18 13.53 1.89
N GLY A 18 -6.21 13.14 3.16
CA GLY A 18 -7.43 12.74 3.88
C GLY A 18 -7.86 11.28 3.68
N GLU A 19 -7.18 10.49 2.85
CA GLU A 19 -7.42 9.06 2.72
C GLU A 19 -6.90 8.32 3.96
N VAL A 20 -7.81 7.71 4.73
CA VAL A 20 -7.45 6.88 5.90
C VAL A 20 -7.19 5.45 5.44
N VAL A 21 -5.98 4.97 5.66
CA VAL A 21 -5.63 3.55 5.50
C VAL A 21 -6.07 2.81 6.76
N LYS A 22 -6.98 1.85 6.60
CA LYS A 22 -7.44 1.02 7.72
C LYS A 22 -6.48 -0.14 7.96
N PRO A 23 -6.38 -0.65 9.20
CA PRO A 23 -5.71 -1.93 9.46
C PRO A 23 -6.32 -3.04 8.61
N ASP A 24 -5.48 -3.96 8.15
CA ASP A 24 -5.83 -5.12 7.29
C ASP A 24 -6.54 -4.74 5.98
N SER A 25 -6.37 -3.50 5.55
CA SER A 25 -6.96 -3.01 4.30
C SER A 25 -6.07 -3.30 3.10
N PHE A 26 -6.71 -3.39 1.94
CA PHE A 26 -6.04 -3.60 0.66
C PHE A 26 -6.16 -2.35 -0.22
N LYS A 27 -5.05 -1.92 -0.80
CA LYS A 27 -5.03 -0.93 -1.87
C LYS A 27 -4.64 -1.59 -3.19
N ALA A 28 -5.51 -1.43 -4.18
CA ALA A 28 -5.27 -1.93 -5.53
C ALA A 28 -4.61 -0.84 -6.38
N ILE A 29 -3.54 -1.21 -7.08
CA ILE A 29 -2.89 -0.41 -8.10
C ILE A 29 -3.17 -1.09 -9.44
N ASN A 30 -3.97 -0.44 -10.27
CA ASN A 30 -4.31 -0.96 -11.59
C ASN A 30 -3.07 -0.97 -12.49
N ASP A 31 -3.03 -1.91 -13.42
CA ASP A 31 -2.01 -2.04 -14.48
C ASP A 31 -0.57 -2.29 -13.99
N GLU A 32 -0.39 -2.56 -12.69
CA GLU A 32 0.90 -2.94 -12.10
C GLU A 32 0.92 -4.40 -11.63
N GLY A 33 -0.05 -5.21 -12.07
CA GLY A 33 -0.02 -6.66 -11.89
C GLY A 33 0.73 -7.39 -13.01
N MET A 34 0.65 -8.72 -12.99
CA MET A 34 1.22 -9.57 -14.04
C MET A 34 0.47 -9.39 -15.38
N PRO A 35 1.15 -9.56 -16.52
CA PRO A 35 0.49 -9.59 -17.83
C PRO A 35 -0.54 -10.72 -17.92
N VAL A 36 -1.66 -10.45 -18.59
CA VAL A 36 -2.68 -11.45 -18.86
C VAL A 36 -2.17 -12.41 -19.95
N TYR A 37 -2.38 -13.71 -19.75
CA TYR A 37 -2.01 -14.73 -20.74
C TYR A 37 -2.59 -14.38 -22.12
N GLN A 38 -1.76 -14.45 -23.16
CA GLN A 38 -2.07 -14.06 -24.55
C GLN A 38 -2.42 -12.58 -24.78
N ARG A 39 -2.35 -11.72 -23.76
CA ARG A 39 -2.60 -10.27 -23.86
C ARG A 39 -1.54 -9.48 -23.10
N PRO A 40 -0.30 -9.37 -23.65
CA PRO A 40 0.84 -8.80 -22.94
C PRO A 40 0.68 -7.32 -22.56
N PHE A 41 -0.16 -6.58 -23.28
CA PHE A 41 -0.46 -5.17 -23.00
C PHE A 41 -1.52 -4.98 -21.91
N MET A 42 -2.23 -6.04 -21.52
CA MET A 42 -3.16 -6.00 -20.40
C MET A 42 -2.45 -6.53 -19.16
N LYS A 43 -2.38 -5.70 -18.12
CA LYS A 43 -1.80 -6.07 -16.84
C LYS A 43 -2.90 -6.19 -15.79
N GLY A 44 -2.69 -7.08 -14.83
CA GLY A 44 -3.55 -7.21 -13.66
C GLY A 44 -3.38 -6.04 -12.70
N LYS A 45 -3.79 -6.27 -11.45
CA LYS A 45 -3.62 -5.30 -10.37
C LYS A 45 -2.56 -5.76 -9.38
N LEU A 46 -1.79 -4.83 -8.86
CA LEU A 46 -0.96 -5.04 -7.68
C LEU A 46 -1.79 -4.71 -6.43
N TYR A 47 -1.86 -5.63 -5.48
CA TYR A 47 -2.54 -5.41 -4.21
C TYR A 47 -1.52 -5.20 -3.10
N ILE A 48 -1.66 -4.09 -2.38
CA ILE A 48 -0.87 -3.76 -1.19
C ILE A 48 -1.75 -4.03 0.02
N HIS A 49 -1.32 -4.96 0.88
CA HIS A 49 -1.94 -5.24 2.17
C HIS A 49 -1.25 -4.40 3.25
N PHE A 50 -2.02 -3.60 3.98
CA PHE A 50 -1.50 -2.79 5.08
C PHE A 50 -1.67 -3.53 6.40
N SER A 51 -0.56 -4.10 6.89
CA SER A 51 -0.46 -4.54 8.27
C SER A 51 -0.03 -3.36 9.14
N VAL A 52 -0.79 -3.06 10.17
CA VAL A 52 -0.56 -1.93 11.07
C VAL A 52 -0.13 -2.47 12.43
N ASP A 53 1.14 -2.26 12.76
CA ASP A 53 1.68 -2.60 14.08
C ASP A 53 1.39 -1.44 15.05
N PHE A 54 0.43 -1.66 15.95
CA PHE A 54 0.13 -0.73 17.03
C PHE A 54 1.07 -0.95 18.22
N PRO A 55 1.41 0.10 18.99
CA PRO A 55 2.16 -0.06 20.22
C PRO A 55 1.30 -0.74 21.30
N ASP A 56 1.93 -1.58 22.12
CA ASP A 56 1.25 -2.29 23.22
C ASP A 56 0.75 -1.35 24.33
N SER A 57 1.43 -0.22 24.53
CA SER A 57 1.06 0.81 25.48
C SER A 57 1.52 2.19 25.03
N LEU A 58 0.88 3.22 25.58
CA LEU A 58 1.24 4.62 25.38
C LEU A 58 1.67 5.23 26.71
N SER A 59 2.72 6.06 26.69
CA SER A 59 3.12 6.83 27.86
C SER A 59 2.07 7.90 28.20
N PRO A 60 1.98 8.39 29.44
CA PRO A 60 1.06 9.45 29.82
C PRO A 60 1.18 10.71 28.95
N GLU A 61 2.41 11.04 28.51
CA GLU A 61 2.69 12.16 27.61
C GLU A 61 2.12 11.93 26.21
N GLN A 62 2.20 10.71 25.69
CA GLN A 62 1.63 10.34 24.39
C GLN A 62 0.09 10.38 24.42
N ILE A 63 -0.53 9.94 25.52
CA ILE A 63 -1.99 10.00 25.69
C ILE A 63 -2.47 11.45 25.69
N LYS A 64 -1.73 12.36 26.31
CA LYS A 64 -2.07 13.80 26.36
C LYS A 64 -1.97 14.48 24.99
N ALA A 65 -1.17 13.93 24.07
CA ALA A 65 -0.94 14.47 22.74
C ALA A 65 -1.92 13.96 21.67
N LEU A 66 -2.74 12.96 22.01
CA LEU A 66 -3.84 12.47 21.17
C LEU A 66 -5.08 13.38 21.30
#